data_AF-B4VQW1-F1
#
_entry.id   AF-B4VQW1-F1
#
_cell.length_a   1.000
_cell.length_b   1.000
_cell.length_c   1.000
_cell.angle_alpha   90.00
_cell.angle_beta   90.00
_cell.angle_gamma   90.00
#
_symmetry.space_group_name_H-M   'P 1'
#
loop_
_entity.id
_entity.type
_entity.pdbx_description
1 polymer ?
#
loop_
_entity_poly.entity_id
_entity_poly.type
_entity_poly.pdbx_seq_one_letter_code
_entity_poly.pdbx_strand_id
1 'polypeptide(L)'
;MNSTQDYMHNFAIKKQEFMELVNALINKQNSIDESSKSRQNILDEISNILVFIQRIEILSIKKKQVDRGHEPRVLELTSILEVLIPAVKSVVDGKAGISLVKQTRIRLLRSLRRHEPFFLILRRSILNSFIDIYYLDSVPTKVIIGLGFPFSFAGIIALISSVYFLNYGTQTSELSQVSESLEKISNEREEIKQSLAGMETPQRTLSSLGADSRPIPMEERIREIESTLTSLDNQVKQQLQLMEEQNQSAKQLTITLPFGLETISLSPEDSQIIFQVFVVGASGALGSVVSILIRLKEFDVEFREILDPVIPFLIGAFKPIIGASFGIFMYALISSGLIPLDTNPTEATGRKEELFYCAISFTVGFSERLAKDVIARAETTVKLGNVKEIREIREIEESGEK
;
A
#
# COMPACT_ATOMS: atom_id res chain seq x y z
N MET A 1 51.17 -5.71 -33.60
CA MET A 1 50.39 -4.46 -33.45
C MET A 1 49.20 -4.78 -32.56
N ASN A 2 48.93 -3.97 -31.53
CA ASN A 2 47.90 -4.24 -30.53
C ASN A 2 46.52 -4.05 -31.15
N SER A 3 45.77 -5.13 -31.35
CA SER A 3 44.41 -5.13 -31.91
C SER A 3 43.46 -4.12 -31.24
N THR A 4 43.65 -3.84 -29.95
CA THR A 4 42.89 -2.82 -29.20
C THR A 4 43.09 -1.38 -29.72
N GLN A 5 44.28 -1.04 -30.25
CA GLN A 5 44.52 0.28 -30.85
C GLN A 5 43.78 0.42 -32.18
N ASP A 6 43.73 -0.64 -32.98
CA ASP A 6 43.03 -0.65 -34.26
C ASP A 6 41.51 -0.50 -34.08
N TYR A 7 40.92 -1.09 -33.03
CA TYR A 7 39.50 -0.91 -32.72
C TYR A 7 39.14 0.50 -32.27
N MET A 8 39.95 1.13 -31.41
CA MET A 8 39.70 2.50 -30.98
C MET A 8 39.85 3.49 -32.13
N HIS A 9 40.79 3.22 -33.05
CA HIS A 9 40.95 3.99 -34.27
C HIS A 9 39.72 3.84 -35.19
N ASN A 10 39.24 2.61 -35.40
CA ASN A 10 38.04 2.36 -36.19
C ASN A 10 36.78 2.99 -35.56
N PHE A 11 36.60 2.87 -34.25
CA PHE A 11 35.51 3.54 -33.53
C PHE A 11 35.56 5.06 -33.67
N ALA A 12 36.75 5.67 -33.59
CA ALA A 12 36.93 7.11 -33.77
C ALA A 12 36.56 7.55 -35.21
N ILE A 13 36.97 6.78 -36.22
CA ILE A 13 36.60 7.02 -37.62
C ILE A 13 35.08 6.94 -37.80
N LYS A 14 34.43 5.90 -37.25
CA LYS A 14 32.97 5.73 -37.34
C LYS A 14 32.20 6.79 -36.58
N LYS A 15 32.71 7.24 -35.42
CA LYS A 15 32.16 8.38 -34.69
C LYS A 15 32.23 9.66 -35.52
N GLN A 16 33.36 9.90 -36.19
CA GLN A 16 33.51 11.08 -37.05
C GLN A 16 32.55 11.03 -38.25
N GLU A 17 32.49 9.90 -38.97
CA GLU A 17 31.53 9.66 -40.06
C GLU A 17 30.09 9.93 -39.59
N PHE A 18 29.75 9.47 -38.39
CA PHE A 18 28.44 9.70 -37.81
C PHE A 18 28.17 11.18 -37.48
N MET A 19 29.14 11.88 -36.91
CA MET A 19 29.00 13.30 -36.57
C MET A 19 28.82 14.16 -37.83
N GLU A 20 29.46 13.81 -38.93
CA GLU A 20 29.26 14.44 -40.24
C GLU A 20 27.81 14.24 -40.73
N LEU A 21 27.24 13.05 -40.55
CA LEU A 21 25.84 12.78 -40.88
C LEU A 21 24.86 13.54 -39.98
N VAL A 22 25.15 13.68 -38.68
CA VAL A 22 24.33 14.50 -37.76
C VAL A 22 24.36 15.96 -38.18
N ASN A 23 25.53 16.50 -38.51
CA ASN A 23 25.66 17.88 -38.99
C ASN A 23 24.93 18.08 -40.33
N ALA A 24 24.99 17.10 -41.23
CA ALA A 24 24.21 17.11 -42.47
C ALA A 24 22.69 17.09 -42.19
N LEU A 25 22.24 16.34 -41.18
CA LEU A 25 20.84 16.31 -40.75
C LEU A 25 20.40 17.67 -40.17
N ILE A 26 21.23 18.30 -39.33
CA ILE A 26 20.98 19.62 -38.75
C ILE A 26 20.89 20.68 -39.86
N ASN A 27 21.84 20.68 -40.79
CA ASN A 27 21.87 21.64 -41.90
C ASN A 27 20.68 21.47 -42.84
N LYS A 28 20.31 20.21 -43.14
CA LYS A 28 19.10 19.91 -43.91
C LYS A 28 17.84 20.33 -43.17
N GLN A 29 17.80 20.23 -41.84
CA GLN A 29 16.66 20.67 -41.06
C GLN A 29 16.48 22.19 -41.07
N ASN A 30 17.59 22.94 -41.08
CA ASN A 30 17.57 24.40 -41.16
C ASN A 30 17.08 24.91 -42.52
N SER A 31 17.13 24.09 -43.57
CA SER A 31 16.65 24.46 -44.92
C SER A 31 15.22 24.02 -45.23
N ILE A 32 14.57 23.24 -44.35
CA ILE A 32 13.22 22.73 -44.55
C ILE A 32 12.18 23.63 -43.85
N ASP A 33 11.24 24.16 -44.63
CA ASP A 33 10.09 24.98 -44.21
C ASP A 33 8.91 24.12 -43.70
N GLU A 34 9.21 23.03 -43.00
CA GLU A 34 8.18 22.14 -42.43
C GLU A 34 7.64 22.68 -41.10
N SER A 35 6.41 22.25 -40.76
CA SER A 35 5.74 22.56 -39.50
C SER A 35 6.66 22.47 -38.27
N SER A 36 6.50 23.39 -37.32
CA SER A 36 7.29 23.47 -36.08
C SER A 36 7.40 22.11 -35.34
N LYS A 37 6.36 21.28 -35.45
CA LYS A 37 6.27 19.94 -34.83
C LYS A 37 7.21 18.92 -35.47
N SER A 38 7.36 18.91 -36.79
CA SER A 38 8.31 18.00 -37.49
C SER A 38 9.75 18.36 -37.15
N ARG A 39 10.04 19.67 -37.12
CA ARG A 39 11.34 20.22 -36.72
C ARG A 39 11.72 19.84 -35.30
N GLN A 40 10.79 19.97 -34.35
CA GLN A 40 11.04 19.59 -32.97
C GLN A 40 11.35 18.09 -32.83
N ASN A 41 10.58 17.22 -33.49
CA ASN A 41 10.81 15.77 -33.44
C ASN A 41 12.19 15.36 -33.96
N ILE A 42 12.70 16.05 -34.99
CA ILE A 42 14.02 15.78 -35.56
C ILE A 42 15.12 16.27 -34.61
N LEU A 43 14.98 17.46 -34.03
CA LEU A 43 15.92 17.98 -33.03
C LEU A 43 15.98 17.11 -31.77
N ASP A 44 14.83 16.66 -31.28
CA ASP A 44 14.74 15.77 -30.12
C ASP A 44 15.44 14.43 -30.41
N GLU A 45 15.26 13.87 -31.61
CA GLU A 45 15.93 12.63 -31.98
C GLU A 45 17.44 12.82 -32.20
N ILE A 46 17.89 13.94 -32.75
CA ILE A 46 19.32 14.30 -32.82
C ILE A 46 19.94 14.33 -31.41
N SER A 47 19.29 15.00 -30.46
CA SER A 47 19.77 15.05 -29.07
C SER A 47 19.85 13.65 -28.45
N ASN A 48 18.83 12.81 -28.67
CA ASN A 48 18.80 11.44 -28.17
C ASN A 48 19.92 10.57 -28.77
N ILE A 49 20.25 10.79 -30.04
CA ILE A 49 21.35 10.13 -30.73
C ILE A 49 22.71 10.55 -30.16
N LEU A 50 22.92 11.85 -29.92
CA LEU A 50 24.18 12.36 -29.35
C LEU A 50 24.45 11.76 -27.96
N VAL A 51 23.41 11.73 -27.11
CA VAL A 51 23.48 11.10 -25.79
C VAL A 51 23.79 9.60 -25.91
N PHE A 52 23.18 8.91 -26.89
CA PHE A 52 23.44 7.49 -27.12
C PHE A 52 24.90 7.22 -27.48
N ILE A 53 25.52 8.06 -28.33
CA ILE A 53 26.92 7.91 -28.73
C ILE A 53 27.88 8.18 -27.60
N GLN A 54 27.66 9.25 -26.83
CA GLN A 54 28.45 9.54 -25.62
C GLN A 54 28.41 8.35 -24.66
N ARG A 55 27.25 7.69 -24.54
CA ARG A 55 27.11 6.50 -23.71
C ARG A 55 27.90 5.31 -24.23
N ILE A 56 27.89 5.06 -25.54
CA ILE A 56 28.73 4.01 -26.17
C ILE A 56 30.21 4.31 -25.89
N GLU A 57 30.64 5.56 -26.05
CA GLU A 57 32.02 6.00 -25.80
C GLU A 57 32.45 5.79 -24.34
N ILE A 58 31.62 6.19 -23.37
CA ILE A 58 31.89 5.97 -21.95
C ILE A 58 32.03 4.47 -21.64
N LEU A 59 31.18 3.62 -22.23
CA LEU A 59 31.26 2.17 -22.05
C LEU A 59 32.50 1.56 -22.70
N SER A 60 32.91 2.05 -23.86
CA SER A 60 34.18 1.68 -24.51
C SER A 60 35.39 2.08 -23.67
N ILE A 61 35.40 3.28 -23.09
CA ILE A 61 36.52 3.80 -22.27
C ILE A 61 36.59 3.11 -20.90
N LYS A 62 35.46 2.95 -20.19
CA LYS A 62 35.44 2.40 -18.82
C LYS A 62 35.89 0.95 -18.76
N LYS A 63 35.67 0.18 -19.84
CA LYS A 63 36.05 -1.24 -19.92
C LYS A 63 37.53 -1.46 -20.22
N LYS A 64 38.18 -0.50 -20.89
CA LYS A 64 39.64 -0.44 -21.11
C LYS A 64 40.44 -0.49 -19.80
N GLN A 65 39.86 0.02 -18.71
CA GLN A 65 40.50 0.06 -17.40
C GLN A 65 40.30 -1.22 -16.58
N VAL A 66 39.26 -2.01 -16.89
CA VAL A 66 38.80 -3.12 -16.02
C VAL A 66 39.26 -4.49 -16.55
N ASP A 67 39.34 -4.72 -17.86
CA ASP A 67 39.70 -6.03 -18.43
C ASP A 67 40.84 -5.90 -19.46
N ARG A 68 42.05 -6.36 -19.12
CA ARG A 68 43.21 -6.44 -20.05
C ARG A 68 43.18 -7.67 -20.98
N GLY A 69 42.04 -8.35 -21.18
CA GLY A 69 42.05 -9.64 -21.89
C GLY A 69 40.78 -10.12 -22.58
N HIS A 70 39.72 -9.31 -22.74
CA HIS A 70 38.50 -9.73 -23.45
C HIS A 70 38.16 -8.77 -24.60
N GLU A 71 38.67 -9.12 -25.78
CA GLU A 71 38.47 -8.48 -27.09
C GLU A 71 37.02 -8.44 -27.65
N PRO A 72 36.12 -9.44 -27.45
CA PRO A 72 34.91 -9.57 -28.28
C PRO A 72 33.86 -8.47 -28.06
N ARG A 73 33.96 -7.68 -26.99
CA ARG A 73 32.92 -6.73 -26.56
C ARG A 73 33.09 -5.31 -27.12
N VAL A 74 34.29 -4.93 -27.57
CA VAL A 74 34.53 -3.64 -28.25
C VAL A 74 34.11 -3.72 -29.73
N LEU A 75 34.26 -4.91 -30.34
CA LEU A 75 33.69 -5.23 -31.65
C LEU A 75 32.17 -5.06 -31.69
N GLU A 76 31.46 -5.51 -30.65
CA GLU A 76 30.00 -5.36 -30.53
C GLU A 76 29.55 -3.89 -30.37
N LEU A 77 30.37 -3.03 -29.75
CA LEU A 77 30.07 -1.60 -29.62
C LEU A 77 30.27 -0.85 -30.94
N THR A 78 31.23 -1.30 -31.75
CA THR A 78 31.50 -0.74 -33.07
C THR A 78 30.43 -1.16 -34.08
N SER A 79 29.97 -2.41 -34.03
CA SER A 79 28.87 -2.90 -34.87
C SER A 79 27.54 -2.19 -34.59
N ILE A 80 27.34 -1.67 -33.37
CA ILE A 80 26.19 -0.80 -33.05
C ILE A 80 26.20 0.49 -33.89
N LEU A 81 27.36 1.12 -34.07
CA LEU A 81 27.48 2.31 -34.93
C LEU A 81 27.29 1.95 -36.41
N GLU A 82 27.78 0.80 -36.85
CA GLU A 82 27.61 0.33 -38.23
C GLU A 82 26.16 0.11 -38.64
N VAL A 83 25.27 -0.19 -37.69
CA VAL A 83 23.82 -0.29 -37.93
C VAL A 83 23.14 1.08 -37.89
N LEU A 84 23.62 2.00 -37.04
CA LEU A 84 23.01 3.32 -36.88
C LEU A 84 23.36 4.29 -38.03
N ILE A 85 24.59 4.22 -38.56
CA ILE A 85 25.09 5.07 -39.65
C ILE A 85 24.18 4.98 -40.91
N PRO A 86 23.85 3.79 -41.46
CA PRO A 86 22.97 3.67 -42.62
C PRO A 86 21.57 4.20 -42.36
N ALA A 87 21.04 4.01 -41.14
CA ALA A 87 19.72 4.52 -40.77
C ALA A 87 19.69 6.06 -40.81
N VAL A 88 20.68 6.72 -40.21
CA VAL A 88 20.77 8.19 -40.25
C VAL A 88 21.02 8.70 -41.67
N LYS A 89 21.92 8.05 -42.42
CA LYS A 89 22.19 8.37 -43.83
C LYS A 89 20.94 8.28 -44.69
N SER A 90 20.07 7.29 -44.46
CA SER A 90 18.81 7.17 -45.20
C SER A 90 17.85 8.36 -44.98
N VAL A 91 17.88 8.98 -43.80
CA VAL A 91 17.10 10.19 -43.50
C VAL A 91 17.75 11.44 -44.10
N VAL A 92 19.09 11.54 -44.03
CA VAL A 92 19.86 12.61 -44.70
C VAL A 92 19.62 12.59 -46.21
N ASP A 93 19.59 11.40 -46.82
CA ASP A 93 19.29 11.21 -48.25
C ASP A 93 17.81 11.44 -48.60
N GLY A 94 16.92 11.58 -47.61
CA GLY A 94 15.47 11.73 -47.81
C GLY A 94 14.75 10.44 -48.22
N LYS A 95 15.39 9.28 -48.05
CA LYS A 95 14.84 7.96 -48.39
C LYS A 95 13.99 7.35 -47.28
N ALA A 96 14.13 7.84 -46.05
CA ALA A 96 13.39 7.37 -44.89
C ALA A 96 12.99 8.52 -43.96
N GLY A 97 11.95 8.29 -43.15
CA GLY A 97 11.55 9.20 -42.07
C GLY A 97 12.38 9.01 -40.80
N ILE A 98 12.37 10.03 -39.94
CA ILE A 98 13.06 10.02 -38.64
C ILE A 98 12.63 8.85 -37.72
N SER A 99 11.44 8.30 -37.94
CA SER A 99 10.94 7.12 -37.24
C SER A 99 11.83 5.89 -37.39
N LEU A 100 12.48 5.70 -38.55
CA LEU A 100 13.40 4.59 -38.79
C LEU A 100 14.64 4.71 -37.89
N VAL A 101 15.18 5.92 -37.76
CA VAL A 101 16.34 6.20 -36.90
C VAL A 101 15.96 5.99 -35.43
N LYS A 102 14.79 6.48 -35.02
CA LYS A 102 14.26 6.26 -33.67
C LYS A 102 14.12 4.77 -33.32
N GLN A 103 13.50 3.98 -34.21
CA GLN A 103 13.35 2.54 -34.00
C GLN A 103 14.70 1.81 -33.94
N THR A 104 15.62 2.18 -34.83
CA THR A 104 16.97 1.61 -34.88
C THR A 104 17.74 1.91 -33.60
N ARG A 105 17.74 3.17 -33.16
CA ARG A 105 18.35 3.59 -31.89
C ARG A 105 17.76 2.82 -30.70
N ILE A 106 16.44 2.70 -30.61
CA ILE A 106 15.79 1.96 -29.51
C ILE A 106 16.24 0.49 -29.50
N ARG A 107 16.27 -0.16 -30.66
CA ARG A 107 16.68 -1.57 -30.79
C ARG A 107 18.14 -1.76 -30.37
N LEU A 108 19.02 -0.84 -30.77
CA LEU A 108 20.43 -0.83 -30.39
C LEU A 108 20.64 -0.53 -28.90
N LEU A 109 19.86 0.37 -28.31
CA LEU A 109 19.92 0.72 -26.89
C LEU A 109 19.54 -0.46 -25.99
N ARG A 110 18.61 -1.32 -26.43
CA ARG A 110 18.32 -2.60 -25.75
C ARG A 110 19.50 -3.57 -25.83
N SER A 111 20.20 -3.63 -26.97
CA SER A 111 21.38 -4.49 -27.09
C SER A 111 22.52 -4.00 -26.21
N LEU A 112 22.78 -2.69 -26.21
CA LEU A 112 23.80 -2.04 -25.39
C LEU A 112 23.60 -2.31 -23.89
N ARG A 113 22.34 -2.39 -23.44
CA ARG A 113 21.95 -2.63 -22.05
C ARG A 113 22.43 -3.98 -21.50
N ARG A 114 22.67 -4.98 -22.35
CA ARG A 114 23.21 -6.30 -21.94
C ARG A 114 24.67 -6.23 -21.47
N HIS A 115 25.37 -5.13 -21.72
CA HIS A 115 26.81 -5.00 -21.47
C HIS A 115 27.18 -4.09 -20.28
N GLU A 116 26.19 -3.57 -19.53
CA GLU A 116 26.41 -2.69 -18.37
C GLU A 116 26.59 -3.48 -17.04
N PRO A 117 27.50 -3.06 -16.13
CA PRO A 117 27.83 -3.81 -14.91
C PRO A 117 26.75 -3.76 -13.80
N PHE A 118 26.67 -4.85 -13.02
CA PHE A 118 25.65 -5.16 -12.01
C PHE A 118 25.41 -4.09 -10.92
N PHE A 119 26.44 -3.36 -10.48
CA PHE A 119 26.27 -2.35 -9.42
C PHE A 119 25.51 -1.08 -9.87
N LEU A 120 25.47 -0.80 -11.18
CA LEU A 120 24.59 0.24 -11.74
C LEU A 120 23.14 -0.26 -11.94
N ILE A 121 22.86 -1.56 -11.77
CA ILE A 121 21.54 -2.18 -11.90
C ILE A 121 20.71 -1.96 -10.62
N LEU A 122 21.31 -1.96 -9.43
CA LEU A 122 20.55 -1.80 -8.17
C LEU A 122 20.02 -0.37 -7.99
N ARG A 123 20.85 0.65 -8.26
CA ARG A 123 20.41 2.07 -8.31
C ARG A 123 19.46 2.35 -9.50
N ARG A 124 19.47 1.48 -10.52
CA ARG A 124 18.59 1.55 -11.69
C ARG A 124 17.36 0.67 -11.63
N SER A 125 17.20 -0.30 -10.73
CA SER A 125 16.07 -1.23 -10.81
C SER A 125 14.73 -0.48 -10.73
N ILE A 126 14.70 0.57 -9.90
CA ILE A 126 13.59 1.52 -9.82
C ILE A 126 13.58 2.45 -11.04
N LEU A 127 14.67 3.19 -11.34
CA LEU A 127 14.69 4.16 -12.44
C LEU A 127 14.55 3.56 -13.87
N ASN A 128 15.06 2.36 -14.12
CA ASN A 128 14.97 1.68 -15.42
C ASN A 128 13.61 1.03 -15.63
N SER A 129 12.96 0.54 -14.57
CA SER A 129 11.55 0.15 -14.68
C SER A 129 10.73 1.35 -15.16
N PHE A 130 10.97 2.53 -14.58
CA PHE A 130 10.36 3.78 -15.04
C PHE A 130 10.69 4.16 -16.49
N ILE A 131 11.95 4.02 -16.93
CA ILE A 131 12.35 4.33 -18.32
C ILE A 131 11.74 3.33 -19.30
N ASP A 132 11.70 2.03 -18.97
CA ASP A 132 11.10 1.02 -19.83
C ASP A 132 9.57 1.22 -19.93
N ILE A 133 8.94 1.64 -18.83
CA ILE A 133 7.53 2.07 -18.83
C ILE A 133 7.33 3.31 -19.69
N TYR A 134 8.21 4.31 -19.61
CA TYR A 134 8.14 5.55 -20.38
C TYR A 134 8.07 5.30 -21.90
N TYR A 135 8.87 4.33 -22.39
CA TYR A 135 8.97 3.97 -23.80
C TYR A 135 7.94 2.94 -24.29
N LEU A 136 6.98 2.50 -23.47
CA LEU A 136 5.89 1.64 -23.95
C LEU A 136 4.94 2.45 -24.83
N ASP A 137 4.62 1.93 -26.02
CA ASP A 137 3.70 2.59 -26.95
C ASP A 137 2.23 2.50 -26.49
N SER A 138 1.92 1.57 -25.57
CA SER A 138 0.56 1.32 -25.06
C SER A 138 0.29 2.09 -23.75
N VAL A 139 -0.65 3.04 -23.81
CA VAL A 139 -1.17 3.76 -22.63
C VAL A 139 -1.76 2.79 -21.59
N PRO A 140 -2.63 1.82 -21.96
CA PRO A 140 -3.17 0.85 -20.99
C PRO A 140 -2.09 0.10 -20.22
N THR A 141 -1.00 -0.27 -20.89
CA THR A 141 0.10 -1.00 -20.26
C THR A 141 0.83 -0.13 -19.25
N LYS A 142 1.05 1.16 -19.55
CA LYS A 142 1.65 2.11 -18.60
C LYS A 142 0.81 2.28 -17.34
N VAL A 143 -0.50 2.37 -17.49
CA VAL A 143 -1.44 2.46 -16.37
C VAL A 143 -1.39 1.19 -15.51
N ILE A 144 -1.42 0.01 -16.13
CA ILE A 144 -1.35 -1.28 -15.41
C ILE A 144 -0.03 -1.42 -14.64
N ILE A 145 1.10 -1.05 -15.24
CA ILE A 145 2.40 -1.11 -14.55
C ILE A 145 2.44 -0.09 -13.42
N GLY A 146 1.90 1.12 -13.63
CA GLY A 146 1.71 2.12 -12.59
C GLY A 146 0.89 1.56 -11.43
N LEU A 147 -0.17 0.82 -11.73
CA LEU A 147 -1.04 0.20 -10.74
C LEU A 147 -0.33 -0.86 -9.89
N GLY A 148 0.64 -1.59 -10.45
CA GLY A 148 1.46 -2.57 -9.71
C GLY A 148 2.50 -1.94 -8.76
N PHE A 149 2.86 -0.67 -8.96
CA PHE A 149 3.83 0.04 -8.13
C PHE A 149 3.38 0.19 -6.65
N PRO A 150 2.16 0.69 -6.35
CA PRO A 150 1.69 0.78 -4.98
C PRO A 150 1.48 -0.60 -4.33
N PHE A 151 1.21 -1.67 -5.08
CA PHE A 151 1.12 -3.03 -4.52
C PHE A 151 2.44 -3.54 -3.95
N SER A 152 3.59 -3.05 -4.43
CA SER A 152 4.89 -3.41 -3.87
C SER A 152 5.09 -2.81 -2.47
N PHE A 153 4.52 -1.63 -2.21
CA PHE A 153 4.50 -1.01 -0.88
C PHE A 153 3.37 -1.57 0.00
N ALA A 154 2.16 -1.71 -0.56
CA ALA A 154 1.02 -2.29 0.14
C ALA A 154 1.24 -3.76 0.51
N GLY A 155 2.01 -4.53 -0.29
CA GLY A 155 2.36 -5.92 0.01
C GLY A 155 3.26 -6.05 1.25
N ILE A 156 4.19 -5.10 1.45
CA ILE A 156 5.01 -5.06 2.67
C ILE A 156 4.13 -4.74 3.89
N ILE A 157 3.21 -3.79 3.75
CA ILE A 157 2.28 -3.42 4.83
C ILE A 157 1.27 -4.55 5.09
N ALA A 158 0.77 -5.24 4.06
CA ALA A 158 -0.13 -6.38 4.18
C ALA A 158 0.55 -7.59 4.83
N LEU A 159 1.86 -7.79 4.58
CA LEU A 159 2.64 -8.82 5.26
C LEU A 159 2.79 -8.49 6.75
N ILE A 160 3.06 -7.23 7.08
CA ILE A 160 3.10 -6.75 8.48
C ILE A 160 1.72 -6.92 9.15
N SER A 161 0.63 -6.56 8.46
CA SER A 161 -0.74 -6.73 8.95
C SER A 161 -1.16 -8.19 9.09
N SER A 162 -0.69 -9.09 8.21
CA SER A 162 -0.97 -10.53 8.28
C SER A 162 -0.26 -11.17 9.47
N VAL A 163 0.99 -10.78 9.74
CA VAL A 163 1.72 -11.23 10.94
C VAL A 163 1.01 -10.71 12.20
N TYR A 164 0.47 -9.49 12.16
CA TYR A 164 -0.37 -8.94 13.21
C TYR A 164 -1.64 -9.78 13.45
N PHE A 165 -2.35 -10.15 12.38
CA PHE A 165 -3.60 -10.91 12.45
C PHE A 165 -3.42 -12.30 13.08
N LEU A 166 -2.33 -13.00 12.73
CA LEU A 166 -2.00 -14.30 13.31
C LEU A 166 -1.71 -14.22 14.82
N ASN A 167 -1.12 -13.12 15.28
CA ASN A 167 -0.80 -12.93 16.70
C ASN A 167 -2.00 -12.45 17.53
N TYR A 168 -2.89 -11.63 16.96
CA TYR A 168 -4.06 -11.11 17.69
C TYR A 168 -5.23 -12.09 17.74
N GLY A 169 -5.49 -12.82 16.64
CA GLY A 169 -6.62 -13.75 16.57
C GLY A 169 -6.49 -14.93 17.53
N THR A 170 -5.28 -15.38 17.83
CA THR A 170 -5.02 -16.42 18.82
C THR A 170 -5.32 -15.92 20.24
N GLN A 171 -4.90 -14.70 20.56
CA GLN A 171 -5.01 -14.11 21.90
C GLN A 171 -6.46 -13.81 22.29
N THR A 172 -7.28 -13.31 21.35
CA THR A 172 -8.72 -13.09 21.60
C THR A 172 -9.49 -14.39 21.82
N SER A 173 -9.05 -15.50 21.20
CA SER A 173 -9.70 -16.80 21.38
C SER A 173 -9.47 -17.37 22.77
N GLU A 174 -8.26 -17.17 23.33
CA GLU A 174 -7.90 -17.63 24.67
C GLU A 174 -8.61 -16.81 25.74
N LEU A 175 -8.68 -15.48 25.59
CA LEU A 175 -9.39 -14.61 26.55
C LEU A 175 -10.90 -14.89 26.58
N SER A 176 -11.50 -15.20 25.42
CA SER A 176 -12.91 -15.60 25.34
C SER A 176 -13.16 -16.91 26.10
N GLN A 177 -12.27 -17.90 25.98
CA GLN A 177 -12.40 -19.17 26.71
C GLN A 177 -12.30 -18.98 28.23
N VAL A 178 -11.40 -18.09 28.69
CA VAL A 178 -11.27 -17.76 30.11
C VAL A 178 -12.51 -17.03 30.64
N SER A 179 -13.10 -16.13 29.85
CA SER A 179 -14.33 -15.45 30.25
C SER A 179 -15.53 -16.40 30.38
N GLU A 180 -15.65 -17.37 29.47
CA GLU A 180 -16.70 -18.39 29.49
C GLU A 180 -16.54 -19.34 30.68
N SER A 181 -15.31 -19.71 31.04
CA SER A 181 -15.06 -20.48 32.26
C SER A 181 -15.38 -19.71 33.54
N LEU A 182 -15.09 -18.42 33.60
CA LEU A 182 -15.45 -17.57 34.75
C LEU A 182 -16.97 -17.42 34.92
N GLU A 183 -17.71 -17.27 33.81
CA GLU A 183 -19.17 -17.22 33.84
C GLU A 183 -19.77 -18.52 34.37
N LYS A 184 -19.27 -19.67 33.89
CA LYS A 184 -19.70 -20.99 34.38
C LYS A 184 -19.46 -21.16 35.88
N ILE A 185 -18.27 -20.80 36.36
CA ILE A 185 -17.91 -20.87 37.78
C ILE A 185 -18.80 -19.92 38.62
N SER A 186 -19.10 -18.72 38.11
CA SER A 186 -20.00 -17.78 38.76
C SER A 186 -21.42 -18.34 38.90
N ASN A 187 -21.93 -19.01 37.87
CA ASN A 187 -23.25 -19.63 37.89
C ASN A 187 -23.33 -20.80 38.87
N GLU A 188 -22.31 -21.68 38.90
CA GLU A 188 -22.20 -22.78 39.87
C GLU A 188 -22.16 -22.26 41.32
N ARG A 189 -21.47 -21.14 41.55
CA ARG A 189 -21.42 -20.49 42.87
C ARG A 189 -22.79 -20.00 43.34
N GLU A 190 -23.56 -19.37 42.46
CA GLU A 190 -24.89 -18.86 42.80
C GLU A 190 -25.90 -19.99 43.03
N GLU A 191 -25.81 -21.10 42.27
CA GLU A 191 -26.63 -22.29 42.50
C GLU A 191 -26.35 -22.92 43.88
N ILE A 192 -25.08 -23.01 44.28
CA ILE A 192 -24.69 -23.53 45.60
C ILE A 192 -25.20 -22.60 46.72
N LYS A 193 -25.07 -21.28 46.59
CA LYS A 193 -25.60 -20.33 47.58
C LYS A 193 -27.11 -20.40 47.72
N GLN A 194 -27.84 -20.54 46.60
CA GLN A 194 -29.29 -20.72 46.63
C GLN A 194 -29.67 -22.03 47.33
N SER A 195 -28.91 -23.12 47.10
CA SER A 195 -29.12 -24.38 47.81
C SER A 195 -28.88 -24.26 49.32
N LEU A 196 -27.87 -23.47 49.74
CA LEU A 196 -27.53 -23.23 51.14
C LEU A 196 -28.61 -22.39 51.84
N ALA A 197 -29.10 -21.33 51.19
CA ALA A 197 -30.19 -20.49 51.70
C ALA A 197 -31.49 -21.30 51.88
N GLY A 198 -31.75 -22.30 51.03
CA GLY A 198 -32.87 -23.23 51.19
C GLY A 198 -32.71 -24.23 52.34
N MET A 199 -31.49 -24.51 52.79
CA MET A 199 -31.23 -25.38 53.94
C MET A 199 -31.37 -24.66 55.29
N GLU A 200 -31.21 -23.35 55.33
CA GLU A 200 -31.34 -22.54 56.56
C GLU A 200 -32.80 -22.34 57.02
N THR A 201 -33.80 -22.66 56.19
CA THR A 201 -35.21 -22.67 56.63
C THR A 201 -35.56 -23.95 57.40
N PRO A 202 -35.77 -23.90 58.73
CA PRO A 202 -36.25 -25.05 59.48
C PRO A 202 -37.77 -25.14 59.31
N GLN A 203 -38.25 -26.36 59.07
CA GLN A 203 -39.67 -26.78 59.10
C GLN A 203 -40.47 -26.54 57.81
N ARG A 204 -40.67 -27.63 57.06
CA ARG A 204 -41.99 -28.29 56.87
C ARG A 204 -41.85 -29.42 55.84
N THR A 205 -41.62 -30.64 56.34
CA THR A 205 -42.21 -31.92 55.89
C THR A 205 -41.38 -33.07 56.47
N LEU A 206 -41.48 -33.28 57.78
CA LEU A 206 -40.96 -34.48 58.44
C LEU A 206 -42.13 -35.44 58.66
N SER A 207 -42.75 -35.88 57.56
CA SER A 207 -43.95 -36.73 57.63
C SER A 207 -43.99 -37.87 56.61
N SER A 208 -43.00 -38.06 55.73
CA SER A 208 -43.15 -39.05 54.65
C SER A 208 -41.87 -39.65 54.07
N LEU A 209 -40.84 -39.96 54.86
CA LEU A 209 -39.77 -40.84 54.35
C LEU A 209 -39.35 -41.89 55.38
N GLY A 210 -39.39 -43.14 54.91
CA GLY A 210 -39.14 -44.37 55.63
C GLY A 210 -37.72 -44.47 56.19
N ALA A 211 -37.65 -45.13 57.33
CA ALA A 211 -36.45 -45.50 58.04
C ALA A 211 -35.61 -46.45 57.19
N ASP A 212 -34.43 -45.99 56.76
CA ASP A 212 -33.21 -46.82 56.60
C ASP A 212 -31.96 -46.04 56.18
N SER A 213 -32.02 -44.71 56.08
CA SER A 213 -30.83 -43.86 55.94
C SER A 213 -30.56 -43.12 57.25
N ARG A 214 -29.43 -43.40 57.89
CA ARG A 214 -28.94 -42.58 59.01
C ARG A 214 -28.80 -41.14 58.50
N PRO A 215 -29.47 -40.14 59.10
CA PRO A 215 -29.34 -38.76 58.68
C PRO A 215 -27.88 -38.33 58.90
N ILE A 216 -27.21 -37.95 57.80
CA ILE A 216 -25.91 -37.30 57.87
C ILE A 216 -26.11 -36.03 58.72
N PRO A 217 -25.30 -35.78 59.77
CA PRO A 217 -25.41 -34.59 60.57
C PRO A 217 -25.39 -33.34 59.68
N MET A 218 -26.31 -32.41 59.90
CA MET A 218 -26.42 -31.18 59.12
C MET A 218 -25.10 -30.39 59.09
N GLU A 219 -24.32 -30.48 60.18
CA GLU A 219 -22.96 -29.93 60.32
C GLU A 219 -21.95 -30.51 59.31
N GLU A 220 -22.10 -31.78 58.92
CA GLU A 220 -21.21 -32.45 57.97
C GLU A 220 -21.52 -32.01 56.53
N ARG A 221 -22.80 -31.79 56.20
CA ARG A 221 -23.21 -31.21 54.91
C ARG A 221 -22.80 -29.75 54.78
N ILE A 222 -22.89 -28.96 55.86
CA ILE A 222 -22.42 -27.57 55.89
C ILE A 222 -20.91 -27.52 55.63
N ARG A 223 -20.12 -28.38 56.29
CA ARG A 223 -18.66 -28.48 56.05
C ARG A 223 -18.32 -28.87 54.61
N GLU A 224 -19.05 -29.81 54.02
CA GLU A 224 -18.85 -30.22 52.63
C GLU A 224 -19.11 -29.04 51.66
N ILE A 225 -20.17 -28.27 51.90
CA ILE A 225 -20.52 -27.08 51.11
C ILE A 225 -19.50 -25.94 51.31
N GLU A 226 -19.03 -25.70 52.53
CA GLU A 226 -17.98 -24.72 52.79
C GLU A 226 -16.66 -25.09 52.11
N SER A 227 -16.30 -26.38 52.09
CA SER A 227 -15.09 -26.85 51.42
C SER A 227 -15.15 -26.71 49.90
N THR A 228 -16.33 -26.91 49.30
CA THR A 228 -16.57 -26.72 47.86
C THR A 228 -16.60 -25.25 47.47
N LEU A 229 -17.18 -24.37 48.29
CA LEU A 229 -17.07 -22.92 48.09
C LEU A 229 -15.62 -22.44 48.15
N THR A 230 -14.83 -22.99 49.08
CA THR A 230 -13.41 -22.63 49.24
C THR A 230 -12.57 -23.09 48.05
N SER A 231 -12.84 -24.29 47.51
CA SER A 231 -12.14 -24.77 46.31
C SER A 231 -12.51 -23.96 45.07
N LEU A 232 -13.77 -23.52 44.94
CA LEU A 232 -14.24 -22.66 43.87
C LEU A 232 -13.59 -21.27 43.91
N ASP A 233 -13.52 -20.65 45.10
CA ASP A 233 -12.84 -19.36 45.28
C ASP A 233 -11.36 -19.42 44.89
N ASN A 234 -10.69 -20.55 45.19
CA ASN A 234 -9.31 -20.77 44.78
C ASN A 234 -9.18 -20.94 43.26
N GLN A 235 -10.12 -21.63 42.60
CA GLN A 235 -10.15 -21.74 41.14
C GLN A 235 -10.35 -20.37 40.46
N VAL A 236 -11.25 -19.53 40.98
CA VAL A 236 -11.47 -18.16 40.47
C VAL A 236 -10.21 -17.31 40.62
N LYS A 237 -9.54 -17.36 41.78
CA LYS A 237 -8.28 -16.64 42.00
C LYS A 237 -7.18 -17.10 41.04
N GLN A 238 -7.07 -18.41 40.82
CA GLN A 238 -6.07 -18.98 39.92
C GLN A 238 -6.34 -18.59 38.46
N GLN A 239 -7.61 -18.57 38.03
CA GLN A 239 -8.02 -18.10 36.70
C GLN A 239 -7.79 -16.59 36.53
N LEU A 240 -8.08 -15.78 37.55
CA LEU A 240 -7.80 -14.33 37.54
C LEU A 240 -6.30 -14.04 37.45
N GLN A 241 -5.46 -14.79 38.17
CA GLN A 241 -4.00 -14.65 38.07
C GLN A 241 -3.48 -15.02 36.67
N LEU A 242 -3.97 -16.11 36.08
CA LEU A 242 -3.62 -16.48 34.71
C LEU A 242 -4.04 -15.39 33.70
N MET A 243 -5.23 -14.83 33.89
CA MET A 243 -5.74 -13.73 33.06
C MET A 243 -4.91 -12.46 33.24
N GLU A 244 -4.44 -12.16 34.45
CA GLU A 244 -3.58 -11.01 34.75
C GLU A 244 -2.17 -11.18 34.18
N GLU A 245 -1.58 -12.37 34.28
CA GLU A 245 -0.29 -12.72 33.64
C GLU A 245 -0.37 -12.67 32.10
N GLN A 246 -1.46 -13.16 31.52
CA GLN A 246 -1.71 -13.08 30.07
C GLN A 246 -1.92 -11.64 29.60
N ASN A 247 -2.64 -10.82 30.38
CA ASN A 247 -2.86 -9.41 30.07
C ASN A 247 -1.57 -8.57 30.22
N GLN A 248 -0.72 -8.90 31.19
CA GLN A 248 0.62 -8.29 31.31
C GLN A 248 1.55 -8.68 30.15
N SER A 249 1.44 -9.92 29.66
CA SER A 249 2.18 -10.38 28.47
C SER A 249 1.67 -9.71 27.19
N ALA A 250 0.36 -9.45 27.09
CA ALA A 250 -0.25 -8.72 25.98
C ALA A 250 0.20 -7.25 25.88
N LYS A 251 0.53 -6.61 27.02
CA LYS A 251 1.07 -5.24 27.06
C LYS A 251 2.46 -5.09 26.44
N GLN A 252 3.15 -6.18 26.10
CA GLN A 252 4.47 -6.17 25.47
C GLN A 252 4.44 -6.79 24.06
N LEU A 253 3.50 -6.39 23.22
CA LEU A 253 3.53 -6.76 21.80
C LEU A 253 4.67 -5.99 21.10
N THR A 254 5.84 -6.65 21.00
CA THR A 254 7.04 -6.08 20.38
C THR A 254 7.01 -6.33 18.88
N ILE A 255 6.77 -5.30 18.08
CA ILE A 255 6.87 -5.38 16.61
C ILE A 255 8.34 -5.22 16.21
N THR A 256 8.94 -6.26 15.65
CA THR A 256 10.24 -6.13 14.97
C THR A 256 9.99 -5.83 13.49
N LEU A 257 10.09 -4.57 13.09
CA LEU A 257 10.06 -4.20 11.68
C LEU A 257 11.35 -4.68 10.99
N PRO A 258 11.29 -5.16 9.73
CA PRO A 258 12.51 -5.32 8.95
C PRO A 258 13.21 -3.96 8.79
N PHE A 259 14.53 -3.97 8.56
CA PHE A 259 15.38 -2.80 8.28
C PHE A 259 15.92 -1.99 9.49
N GLY A 260 15.92 -2.53 10.71
CA GLY A 260 16.68 -1.93 11.83
C GLY A 260 16.07 -0.66 12.42
N LEU A 261 14.75 -0.48 12.26
CA LEU A 261 13.98 0.55 12.96
C LEU A 261 13.53 0.01 14.33
N GLU A 262 13.54 0.89 15.34
CA GLU A 262 13.25 0.60 16.74
C GLU A 262 11.88 -0.09 16.94
N THR A 263 11.80 -0.94 17.97
CA THR A 263 10.60 -1.64 18.39
C THR A 263 9.57 -0.67 18.96
N ILE A 264 8.35 -0.65 18.41
CA ILE A 264 7.25 0.19 18.88
C ILE A 264 6.36 -0.66 19.79
N SER A 265 6.20 -0.25 21.05
CA SER A 265 5.20 -0.81 21.98
C SER A 265 3.88 -0.08 21.78
N LEU A 266 2.84 -0.78 21.34
CA LEU A 266 1.50 -0.22 21.08
C LEU A 266 0.47 -0.78 22.06
N SER A 267 -0.44 0.08 22.53
CA SER A 267 -1.58 -0.32 23.37
C SER A 267 -2.56 -1.20 22.57
N PRO A 268 -3.31 -2.12 23.21
CA PRO A 268 -4.34 -2.92 22.53
C PRO A 268 -5.40 -2.10 21.79
N GLU A 269 -5.81 -0.96 22.35
CA GLU A 269 -6.79 -0.05 21.73
C GLU A 269 -6.21 0.62 20.47
N ASP A 270 -4.95 1.06 20.53
CA ASP A 270 -4.27 1.67 19.37
C ASP A 270 -4.11 0.67 18.22
N SER A 271 -3.85 -0.60 18.55
CA SER A 271 -3.73 -1.69 17.58
C SER A 271 -5.02 -1.89 16.78
N GLN A 272 -6.18 -1.84 17.43
CA GLN A 272 -7.47 -2.01 16.76
C GLN A 272 -7.78 -0.84 15.82
N ILE A 273 -7.48 0.39 16.22
CA ILE A 273 -7.65 1.59 15.38
C ILE A 273 -6.71 1.51 14.16
N ILE A 274 -5.44 1.16 14.36
CA ILE A 274 -4.47 1.02 13.27
C ILE A 274 -4.94 -0.04 12.27
N PHE A 275 -5.44 -1.16 12.76
CA PHE A 275 -6.00 -2.22 11.91
C PHE A 275 -7.19 -1.72 11.09
N GLN A 276 -8.15 -1.04 11.73
CA GLN A 276 -9.31 -0.50 11.02
C GLN A 276 -8.90 0.51 9.95
N VAL A 277 -8.00 1.44 10.28
CA VAL A 277 -7.43 2.41 9.32
C VAL A 277 -6.78 1.70 8.13
N PHE A 278 -6.09 0.59 8.37
CA PHE A 278 -5.49 -0.21 7.30
C PHE A 278 -6.55 -0.85 6.40
N VAL A 279 -7.53 -1.54 6.99
CA VAL A 279 -8.58 -2.24 6.25
C VAL A 279 -9.40 -1.26 5.39
N VAL A 280 -9.81 -0.12 5.95
CA VAL A 280 -10.55 0.89 5.20
C VAL A 280 -9.69 1.55 4.12
N GLY A 281 -8.41 1.79 4.39
CA GLY A 281 -7.45 2.27 3.39
C GLY A 281 -7.25 1.29 2.24
N ALA A 282 -7.11 0.00 2.53
CA ALA A 282 -7.01 -1.05 1.52
C ALA A 282 -8.29 -1.14 0.67
N SER A 283 -9.45 -1.06 1.32
CA SER A 283 -10.74 -1.04 0.63
C SER A 283 -10.89 0.17 -0.31
N GLY A 284 -10.49 1.36 0.15
CA GLY A 284 -10.46 2.58 -0.67
C GLY A 284 -9.49 2.50 -1.85
N ALA A 285 -8.29 1.95 -1.65
CA ALA A 285 -7.35 1.70 -2.73
C ALA A 285 -7.93 0.74 -3.79
N LEU A 286 -8.56 -0.35 -3.36
CA LEU A 286 -9.22 -1.31 -4.25
C LEU A 286 -10.34 -0.66 -5.07
N GLY A 287 -11.17 0.17 -4.44
CA GLY A 287 -12.19 0.96 -5.15
C GLY A 287 -11.58 1.81 -6.26
N SER A 288 -10.48 2.49 -5.97
CA SER A 288 -9.77 3.29 -6.97
C SER A 288 -9.16 2.44 -8.08
N VAL A 289 -8.61 1.25 -7.77
CA VAL A 289 -8.08 0.33 -8.78
C VAL A 289 -9.17 -0.10 -9.75
N VAL A 290 -10.33 -0.54 -9.22
CA VAL A 290 -11.47 -0.97 -10.04
C VAL A 290 -11.96 0.19 -10.93
N SER A 291 -12.01 1.41 -10.39
CA SER A 291 -12.38 2.63 -11.13
C SER A 291 -11.46 2.89 -12.34
N ILE A 292 -10.15 2.66 -12.19
CA ILE A 292 -9.18 2.78 -13.28
C ILE A 292 -9.36 1.67 -14.31
N LEU A 293 -9.53 0.42 -13.87
CA LEU A 293 -9.64 -0.73 -14.76
C LEU A 293 -10.87 -0.64 -15.67
N ILE A 294 -12.00 -0.15 -15.16
CA ILE A 294 -13.22 0.04 -15.96
C ILE A 294 -13.01 1.12 -17.04
N ARG A 295 -12.27 2.19 -16.73
CA ARG A 295 -12.00 3.32 -17.65
C ARG A 295 -10.76 3.11 -18.53
N LEU A 296 -10.08 1.97 -18.42
CA LEU A 296 -8.79 1.76 -19.08
C LEU A 296 -8.86 1.89 -20.61
N LYS A 297 -10.00 1.52 -21.21
CA LYS A 297 -10.23 1.65 -22.65
C LYS A 297 -10.44 3.11 -23.09
N GLU A 298 -11.08 3.92 -22.24
CA GLU A 298 -11.34 5.34 -22.51
C GLU A 298 -10.04 6.15 -22.44
N PHE A 299 -9.14 5.76 -21.54
CA PHE A 299 -7.81 6.34 -21.41
C PHE A 299 -6.96 6.22 -22.69
N ASP A 300 -7.10 5.17 -23.50
CA ASP A 300 -6.36 5.10 -24.77
C ASP A 300 -6.76 6.20 -25.78
N VAL A 301 -7.98 6.73 -25.67
CA VAL A 301 -8.46 7.83 -26.50
C VAL A 301 -8.06 9.18 -25.89
N GLU A 302 -8.26 9.35 -24.58
CA GLU A 302 -7.99 10.59 -23.85
C GLU A 302 -6.48 10.93 -23.79
N PHE A 303 -5.61 9.93 -23.62
CA PHE A 303 -4.16 10.15 -23.53
C PHE A 303 -3.44 10.20 -24.88
N ARG A 304 -4.11 9.94 -26.01
CA ARG A 304 -3.49 10.13 -27.34
C ARG A 304 -3.15 11.60 -27.63
N GLU A 305 -3.87 12.52 -27.01
CA GLU A 305 -3.63 13.97 -27.13
C GLU A 305 -2.60 14.49 -26.13
N ILE A 306 -2.30 13.72 -25.07
CA ILE A 306 -1.40 14.11 -23.99
C ILE A 306 0.04 13.82 -24.42
N LEU A 307 0.86 14.88 -24.49
CA LEU A 307 2.25 14.79 -24.97
C LEU A 307 3.19 14.02 -24.03
N ASP A 308 2.86 13.90 -22.74
CA ASP A 308 3.77 13.35 -21.74
C ASP A 308 3.50 11.85 -21.45
N PRO A 309 4.42 10.94 -21.83
CA PRO A 309 4.30 9.50 -21.61
C PRO A 309 4.28 9.08 -20.13
N VAL A 310 4.67 9.97 -19.20
CA VAL A 310 4.73 9.69 -17.75
C VAL A 310 3.36 9.78 -17.08
N ILE A 311 2.46 10.63 -17.59
CA ILE A 311 1.18 10.93 -16.95
C ILE A 311 0.32 9.66 -16.74
N PRO A 312 0.13 8.77 -17.73
CA PRO A 312 -0.67 7.56 -17.53
C PRO A 312 -0.10 6.63 -16.45
N PHE A 313 1.23 6.55 -16.33
CA PHE A 313 1.88 5.78 -15.27
C PHE A 313 1.61 6.40 -13.90
N LEU A 314 1.77 7.72 -13.74
CA LEU A 314 1.52 8.40 -12.47
C LEU A 314 0.06 8.26 -12.05
N ILE A 315 -0.87 8.31 -13.00
CA ILE A 315 -2.29 8.08 -12.73
C ILE A 315 -2.51 6.66 -12.20
N GLY A 316 -1.91 5.64 -12.80
CA GLY A 316 -1.97 4.27 -12.30
C GLY A 316 -1.37 4.12 -10.89
N ALA A 317 -0.25 4.81 -10.61
CA ALA A 317 0.47 4.68 -9.34
C ALA A 317 -0.16 5.46 -8.17
N PHE A 318 -0.61 6.69 -8.41
CA PHE A 318 -1.07 7.59 -7.34
C PHE A 318 -2.56 7.52 -7.08
N LYS A 319 -3.40 7.13 -8.05
CA LYS A 319 -4.84 7.00 -7.80
C LYS A 319 -5.18 6.02 -6.67
N PRO A 320 -4.59 4.81 -6.59
CA PRO A 320 -4.83 3.91 -5.45
C PRO A 320 -4.47 4.54 -4.09
N ILE A 321 -3.41 5.34 -4.04
CA ILE A 321 -3.00 6.08 -2.83
C ILE A 321 -4.07 7.11 -2.45
N ILE A 322 -4.56 7.89 -3.43
CA ILE A 322 -5.64 8.85 -3.23
C ILE A 322 -6.92 8.14 -2.75
N GLY A 323 -7.26 7.00 -3.34
CA GLY A 323 -8.39 6.17 -2.92
C GLY A 323 -8.27 5.69 -1.47
N ALA A 324 -7.09 5.24 -1.05
CA ALA A 324 -6.82 4.87 0.34
C ALA A 324 -7.00 6.05 1.29
N SER A 325 -6.43 7.22 0.94
CA SER A 325 -6.56 8.43 1.75
C SER A 325 -8.01 8.85 1.93
N PHE A 326 -8.83 8.78 0.88
CA PHE A 326 -10.25 9.09 1.01
C PHE A 326 -11.02 8.05 1.82
N GLY A 327 -10.68 6.77 1.74
CA GLY A 327 -11.26 5.73 2.60
C GLY A 327 -10.99 6.00 4.08
N ILE A 328 -9.73 6.29 4.43
CA ILE A 328 -9.32 6.63 5.80
C ILE A 328 -10.02 7.91 6.28
N PHE A 329 -10.09 8.93 5.43
CA PHE A 329 -10.77 10.17 5.76
C PHE A 329 -12.28 9.96 6.00
N MET A 330 -12.92 9.14 5.18
CA MET A 330 -14.34 8.81 5.33
C MET A 330 -14.61 8.06 6.64
N TYR A 331 -13.75 7.10 6.99
CA TYR A 331 -13.78 6.44 8.29
C TYR A 331 -13.68 7.45 9.43
N ALA A 332 -12.69 8.36 9.41
CA ALA A 332 -12.53 9.38 10.44
C ALA A 332 -13.74 10.33 10.56
N LEU A 333 -14.36 10.72 9.45
CA LEU A 333 -15.56 11.58 9.46
C LEU A 333 -16.77 10.91 10.10
N ILE A 334 -16.97 9.61 9.84
CA ILE A 334 -18.08 8.86 10.42
C ILE A 334 -17.80 8.59 11.90
N SER A 335 -16.60 8.10 12.24
CA SER A 335 -16.23 7.77 13.63
C SER A 335 -16.18 8.99 14.54
N SER A 336 -15.88 10.18 14.00
CA SER A 336 -15.95 11.44 14.76
C SER A 336 -17.37 12.00 14.92
N GLY A 337 -18.38 11.41 14.26
CA GLY A 337 -19.75 11.92 14.27
C GLY A 337 -19.96 13.21 13.46
N LEU A 338 -18.96 13.66 12.69
CA LEU A 338 -19.08 14.83 11.80
C LEU A 338 -20.14 14.63 10.71
N ILE A 339 -20.34 13.38 10.30
CA ILE A 339 -21.44 12.98 9.41
C ILE A 339 -22.35 12.05 10.19
N PRO A 340 -23.50 12.54 10.69
CA PRO A 340 -24.50 11.67 11.31
C PRO A 340 -25.09 10.78 10.23
N LEU A 341 -24.92 9.47 10.39
CA LEU A 341 -25.60 8.48 9.59
C LEU A 341 -26.76 7.93 10.43
N ASP A 342 -27.99 8.04 9.92
CA ASP A 342 -29.20 7.54 10.60
C ASP A 342 -29.19 6.02 10.86
N THR A 343 -28.26 5.31 10.24
CA THR A 343 -27.92 3.93 10.59
C THR A 343 -26.80 3.96 11.61
N ASN A 344 -27.10 3.88 12.90
CA ASN A 344 -26.08 3.65 13.95
C ASN A 344 -25.31 2.36 13.60
N PRO A 345 -24.05 2.43 13.15
CA PRO A 345 -23.22 1.23 13.01
C PRO A 345 -22.96 0.62 14.40
N THR A 346 -23.14 1.42 15.45
CA THR A 346 -22.99 1.07 16.86
C THR A 346 -23.99 0.01 17.34
N GLU A 347 -25.12 -0.20 16.65
CA GLU A 347 -26.04 -1.31 16.92
C GLU A 347 -25.67 -2.59 16.13
N ALA A 348 -24.80 -2.47 15.13
CA ALA A 348 -24.32 -3.58 14.32
C ALA A 348 -23.10 -4.22 14.98
N THR A 349 -23.30 -5.36 15.65
CA THR A 349 -22.23 -6.17 16.26
C THR A 349 -21.01 -6.35 15.35
N GLY A 350 -19.85 -5.86 15.81
CA GLY A 350 -18.49 -6.08 15.30
C GLY A 350 -18.34 -6.19 13.78
N ARG A 351 -18.52 -7.41 13.26
CA ARG A 351 -18.28 -7.74 11.84
C ARG A 351 -19.15 -6.95 10.84
N LYS A 352 -20.37 -6.55 11.23
CA LYS A 352 -21.26 -5.78 10.35
C LYS A 352 -20.78 -4.33 10.20
N GLU A 353 -20.28 -3.75 11.28
CA GLU A 353 -19.70 -2.41 11.29
C GLU A 353 -18.41 -2.36 10.44
N GLU A 354 -17.53 -3.35 10.57
CA GLU A 354 -16.31 -3.44 9.75
C GLU A 354 -16.61 -3.51 8.24
N LEU A 355 -17.59 -4.34 7.86
CA LEU A 355 -18.03 -4.46 6.46
C LEU A 355 -18.66 -3.17 5.95
N PHE A 356 -19.38 -2.44 6.80
CA PHE A 356 -19.94 -1.14 6.45
C PHE A 356 -18.83 -0.13 6.13
N TYR A 357 -17.82 0.00 7.00
CA TYR A 357 -16.69 0.88 6.75
C TYR A 357 -15.88 0.47 5.52
N CYS A 358 -15.74 -0.84 5.26
CA CYS A 358 -15.12 -1.33 4.03
C CYS A 358 -15.91 -0.89 2.79
N ALA A 359 -17.24 -1.09 2.80
CA ALA A 359 -18.10 -0.80 1.66
C ALA A 359 -18.12 0.70 1.33
N ILE A 360 -18.25 1.56 2.33
CA ILE A 360 -18.24 3.01 2.11
C ILE A 360 -16.86 3.49 1.66
N SER A 361 -15.78 2.98 2.24
CA SER A 361 -14.42 3.34 1.85
C SER A 361 -14.11 2.91 0.41
N PHE A 362 -14.54 1.71 0.01
CA PHE A 362 -14.48 1.25 -1.38
C PHE A 362 -15.23 2.22 -2.30
N THR A 363 -16.45 2.60 -1.92
CA THR A 363 -17.32 3.44 -2.76
C THR A 363 -16.72 4.83 -2.96
N VAL A 364 -16.16 5.43 -1.90
CA VAL A 364 -15.49 6.73 -1.98
C VAL A 364 -14.19 6.62 -2.78
N GLY A 365 -13.40 5.58 -2.58
CA GLY A 365 -12.19 5.33 -3.39
C GLY A 365 -12.49 5.08 -4.87
N PHE A 366 -13.64 4.45 -5.16
CA PHE A 366 -14.14 4.23 -6.52
C PHE A 366 -14.61 5.53 -7.19
N SER A 367 -15.26 6.41 -6.43
CA SER A 367 -15.87 7.64 -6.93
C SER A 367 -15.20 8.89 -6.35
N GLU A 368 -14.26 9.44 -7.09
CA GLU A 368 -13.63 10.73 -6.75
C GLU A 368 -14.66 11.87 -6.64
N ARG A 369 -15.77 11.80 -7.40
CA ARG A 369 -16.86 12.79 -7.31
C ARG A 369 -17.56 12.70 -5.95
N LEU A 370 -17.85 11.49 -5.48
CA LEU A 370 -18.47 11.28 -4.16
C LEU A 370 -17.55 11.82 -3.05
N ALA A 371 -16.23 11.60 -3.15
CA ALA A 371 -15.27 12.14 -2.19
C ALA A 371 -15.34 13.67 -2.09
N LYS A 372 -15.41 14.36 -3.24
CA LYS A 372 -15.52 15.84 -3.29
C LYS A 372 -16.81 16.34 -2.66
N ASP A 373 -17.93 15.68 -2.94
CA ASP A 373 -19.23 16.05 -2.37
C ASP A 373 -19.25 15.85 -0.84
N VAL A 374 -18.62 14.79 -0.34
CA VAL A 374 -18.48 14.52 1.11
C VAL A 374 -17.60 15.58 1.79
N ILE A 375 -16.48 15.97 1.18
CA ILE A 375 -15.60 17.04 1.70
C ILE A 375 -16.37 18.37 1.79
N ALA A 376 -17.11 18.74 0.74
CA ALA A 376 -17.89 19.98 0.72
C ALA A 376 -18.95 20.00 1.84
N ARG A 377 -19.58 18.86 2.13
CA ARG A 377 -20.52 18.72 3.26
C ARG A 377 -19.80 18.84 4.60
N ALA A 378 -18.66 18.18 4.78
CA ALA A 378 -17.88 18.27 6.01
C ALA A 378 -17.43 19.72 6.30
N GLU A 379 -16.95 20.45 5.29
CA GLU A 379 -16.60 21.88 5.42
C GLU A 379 -17.79 22.73 5.86
N THR A 380 -18.98 22.44 5.34
CA THR A 380 -20.21 23.15 5.69
C THR A 380 -20.59 22.89 7.15
N THR A 381 -20.53 21.63 7.60
CA THR A 381 -20.81 21.25 8.99
C THR A 381 -19.86 21.94 9.98
N VAL A 382 -18.55 21.95 9.68
CA VAL A 382 -17.55 22.62 10.54
C VAL A 382 -17.81 24.13 10.62
N LYS A 383 -18.13 24.77 9.50
CA LYS A 383 -18.47 26.21 9.49
C LYS A 383 -19.73 26.51 10.30
N LEU A 384 -20.75 25.66 10.22
CA LEU A 384 -21.99 25.81 10.99
C LEU A 384 -21.79 25.58 12.49
N GLY A 385 -20.92 24.64 12.88
CA GLY A 385 -20.52 24.42 14.28
C GLY A 385 -19.94 25.68 14.91
N ASN A 386 -18.95 26.29 14.23
CA ASN A 386 -18.33 27.53 14.71
C ASN A 386 -19.33 28.70 14.82
N VAL A 387 -20.30 28.79 13.92
CA VAL A 387 -21.33 29.85 13.96
C VAL A 387 -22.33 29.64 15.10
N LYS A 388 -22.70 28.39 15.41
CA LYS A 388 -23.54 28.08 16.57
C LYS A 388 -22.85 28.42 17.88
N GLU A 389 -21.59 28.02 18.01
CA GLU A 389 -20.79 28.26 19.23
C GLU A 389 -20.59 29.76 19.48
N ILE A 390 -20.31 30.55 18.43
CA ILE A 390 -20.24 32.02 18.52
C ILE A 390 -21.59 32.64 18.93
N ARG A 391 -22.71 32.09 18.46
CA ARG A 391 -24.04 32.60 18.79
C ARG A 391 -24.42 32.28 20.24
N GLU A 392 -24.10 31.09 20.73
CA GLU A 392 -24.32 30.69 22.11
C GLU A 392 -23.46 31.50 23.09
N ILE A 393 -22.19 31.75 22.77
CA ILE A 393 -21.32 32.64 23.58
C ILE A 393 -21.91 34.06 23.65
N ARG A 394 -22.43 34.58 22.55
CA ARG A 394 -23.03 35.91 22.48
C ARG A 394 -24.35 36.01 23.25
N GLU A 395 -25.18 34.97 23.20
CA GLU A 395 -26.43 34.89 23.97
C GLU A 395 -26.16 34.74 25.49
N ILE A 396 -25.04 34.11 25.87
CA ILE A 396 -24.58 34.04 27.27
C ILE A 396 -24.03 35.39 27.76
N GLU A 397 -23.26 36.10 26.94
CA GLU A 397 -22.80 37.47 27.27
C GLU A 397 -23.99 38.45 27.40
N GLU A 398 -24.98 38.38 26.51
CA GLU A 398 -26.17 39.24 26.55
C GLU A 398 -27.15 38.90 27.70
N SER A 399 -27.07 37.69 28.27
CA SER A 399 -27.91 37.26 29.41
C SER A 399 -27.23 37.41 30.77
N GLY A 400 -25.90 37.53 30.82
CA GLY A 400 -25.13 37.82 32.04
C GLY A 400 -25.07 39.30 32.44
N GLU A 401 -25.53 40.22 31.57
CA GLU A 401 -25.51 41.67 31.81
C GLU A 401 -26.83 42.25 32.38
N LYS A 402 -27.73 41.40 32.91
CA LYS A 402 -29.02 41.81 33.49
C LYS A 402 -29.08 41.75 35.01
#